data_AF-A0A2M8GBM2-F1
#
_entry.id   AF-A0A2M8GBM2-F1
#
_cell.length_a   1.000
_cell.length_b   1.000
_cell.length_c   1.000
_cell.angle_alpha   90.00
_cell.angle_beta   90.00
_cell.angle_gamma   90.00
#
_symmetry.space_group_name_H-M   'P 1'
#
loop_
_entity.id
_entity.type
_entity.pdbx_description
1 polymer ?
#
loop_
_entity_poly.entity_id
_entity_poly.type
_entity_poly.pdbx_seq_one_letter_code
_entity_poly.pdbx_strand_id
1 'polypeptide(L)' 'MDIGEQFRIARRVEALFKIADQIETRYQKAKAYVDKLTQAILANAFRGELVPQDPNDEPASALLERIRQERKSR' A
#
# COMPACT_ATOMS: atom_id res chain seq x y z
N MET A 1 -6.79 -48.63 -13.65
CA MET A 1 -7.30 -47.25 -13.74
C MET A 1 -7.58 -46.97 -15.21
N ASP A 2 -8.80 -46.54 -15.52
CA ASP A 2 -9.22 -46.26 -16.90
C ASP A 2 -8.54 -44.99 -17.43
N ILE A 3 -8.23 -44.94 -18.74
CA ILE A 3 -7.57 -43.79 -19.37
C ILE A 3 -8.44 -42.53 -19.28
N GLY A 4 -9.77 -42.67 -19.29
CA GLY A 4 -10.71 -41.57 -19.08
C GLY A 4 -10.66 -41.01 -17.66
N GLU A 5 -10.31 -41.83 -16.66
CA GLU A 5 -10.08 -41.37 -15.29
C GLU A 5 -8.77 -40.57 -15.16
N GLN A 6 -7.69 -41.03 -15.79
CA GLN A 6 -6.42 -40.30 -15.82
C GLN A 6 -6.58 -38.91 -16.46
N PHE A 7 -7.33 -38.81 -17.56
CA PHE A 7 -7.58 -37.53 -18.23
C PHE A 7 -8.40 -36.55 -17.37
N ARG A 8 -9.36 -37.07 -16.59
CA ARG A 8 -10.17 -36.27 -15.65
C ARG A 8 -9.32 -35.76 -14.50
N ILE A 9 -8.46 -36.61 -13.93
CA ILE A 9 -7.52 -36.24 -12.87
C ILE A 9 -6.56 -35.15 -13.38
N ALA A 10 -5.94 -35.37 -14.54
CA ALA A 10 -5.02 -34.41 -15.14
C ALA A 10 -5.66 -33.02 -15.34
N ARG A 11 -6.87 -32.97 -15.92
CA ARG A 11 -7.61 -31.71 -16.07
C ARG A 11 -7.89 -31.01 -14.74
N ARG A 12 -8.22 -31.77 -13.70
CA ARG A 12 -8.52 -31.19 -12.39
C ARG A 12 -7.26 -30.62 -11.74
N VAL A 13 -6.13 -31.32 -11.88
CA VAL A 13 -4.82 -30.86 -11.41
C VAL A 13 -4.41 -29.57 -12.13
N GLU A 14 -4.53 -29.51 -13.46
CA GLU A 14 -4.24 -28.29 -14.23
C GLU A 14 -5.13 -27.10 -13.79
N ALA A 15 -6.42 -27.34 -13.57
CA ALA A 15 -7.33 -26.30 -13.09
C ALA A 15 -6.93 -25.78 -11.70
N LEU A 16 -6.48 -26.66 -10.80
CA LEU A 16 -6.01 -26.27 -9.46
C LEU A 16 -4.71 -25.47 -9.54
N PHE A 17 -3.76 -25.85 -10.40
CA PHE A 17 -2.54 -25.07 -10.62
C PHE A 17 -2.84 -23.66 -11.12
N LYS A 18 -3.76 -23.52 -12.09
CA LYS A 18 -4.18 -22.19 -12.56
C LYS A 18 -4.76 -21.31 -11.44
N ILE A 19 -5.51 -21.91 -10.52
CA ILE A 19 -6.04 -21.18 -9.36
C ILE A 19 -4.90 -20.76 -8.42
N ALA A 20 -3.94 -21.65 -8.15
CA ALA A 20 -2.78 -21.35 -7.32
C ALA A 20 -1.98 -20.17 -7.88
N ASP A 21 -1.69 -20.18 -9.20
CA ASP A 21 -0.98 -19.10 -9.89
C ASP A 21 -1.73 -17.75 -9.79
N GLN A 22 -3.06 -17.78 -9.88
CA GLN A 22 -3.89 -16.58 -9.73
C GLN A 22 -3.86 -16.04 -8.31
N ILE A 23 -3.87 -16.91 -7.30
CA ILE A 23 -3.75 -16.52 -5.89
C ILE A 23 -2.39 -15.89 -5.62
N GLU A 24 -1.32 -16.53 -6.07
CA GLU A 24 0.06 -16.02 -5.97
C GLU A 24 0.15 -14.62 -6.59
N THR A 25 -0.34 -14.45 -7.82
CA THR A 25 -0.31 -13.16 -8.53
C THR A 25 -1.07 -12.07 -7.77
N ARG A 26 -2.26 -12.40 -7.23
CA ARG A 26 -3.07 -11.44 -6.45
C ARG A 26 -2.37 -11.07 -5.15
N TYR A 27 -1.76 -12.05 -4.47
CA TYR A 27 -0.99 -11.83 -3.26
C TYR A 27 0.19 -10.89 -3.50
N GLN A 28 1.00 -11.14 -4.54
CA GLN A 28 2.16 -10.29 -4.86
C GLN A 28 1.74 -8.85 -5.18
N LYS A 29 0.64 -8.65 -5.91
CA LYS A 29 0.09 -7.31 -6.17
C LYS A 29 -0.36 -6.63 -4.88
N ALA A 30 -1.14 -7.32 -4.04
CA ALA A 30 -1.63 -6.76 -2.78
C ALA A 30 -0.47 -6.38 -1.85
N LYS A 31 0.54 -7.25 -1.75
CA LYS A 31 1.77 -6.98 -0.98
C LYS A 31 2.46 -5.70 -1.47
N ALA A 32 2.65 -5.57 -2.78
CA ALA A 32 3.29 -4.38 -3.35
C ALA A 32 2.51 -3.07 -3.09
N TYR A 33 1.16 -3.14 -3.03
CA TYR A 33 0.33 -2.00 -2.65
C TYR A 33 0.50 -1.66 -1.17
N VAL A 34 0.47 -2.66 -0.28
CA VAL A 34 0.65 -2.45 1.17
C VAL A 34 2.03 -1.88 1.49
N ASP A 35 3.09 -2.38 0.85
CA ASP A 35 4.46 -1.87 1.03
C ASP A 35 4.57 -0.36 0.70
N LYS A 36 3.76 0.13 -0.25
CA LYS A 36 3.73 1.55 -0.65
C LYS A 36 2.75 2.40 0.17
N LEU A 37 1.76 1.78 0.81
CA LEU A 37 0.68 2.48 1.49
C LEU A 37 1.19 3.36 2.64
N THR A 38 2.12 2.84 3.45
CA THR A 38 2.70 3.59 4.57
C THR A 38 3.38 4.88 4.10
N GLN A 39 4.15 4.81 3.02
CA GLN A 39 4.82 5.98 2.45
C GLN A 39 3.81 6.99 1.90
N ALA A 40 2.76 6.52 1.22
CA ALA A 40 1.70 7.39 0.70
C ALA A 40 0.94 8.10 1.84
N ILE A 41 0.59 7.38 2.90
CA ILE A 41 -0.09 7.95 4.08
C ILE A 41 0.81 9.00 4.75
N LEU A 42 2.09 8.69 4.97
CA LEU A 42 3.02 9.65 5.57
C LEU A 42 3.20 10.90 4.71
N ALA A 43 3.31 10.75 3.39
CA ALA A 43 3.40 11.88 2.47
C ALA A 43 2.16 12.79 2.57
N ASN A 44 0.96 12.19 2.58
CA ASN A 44 -0.29 12.93 2.73
C ASN A 44 -0.41 13.57 4.13
N ALA A 45 0.07 12.89 5.19
CA ALA A 45 0.11 13.44 6.54
C ALA A 45 0.98 14.70 6.62
N PHE A 46 2.20 14.65 6.06
CA PHE A 46 3.11 15.78 6.07
C PHE A 46 2.65 16.96 5.22
N ARG A 47 1.78 16.73 4.23
CA ARG A 47 1.13 17.79 3.44
C ARG A 47 -0.15 18.36 4.08
N GLY A 48 -0.65 17.74 5.15
CA GLY A 48 -1.96 18.11 5.72
C GLY A 48 -3.14 17.63 4.87
N GLU A 49 -2.97 16.61 4.01
CA GLU A 49 -4.03 16.15 3.10
C GLU A 49 -4.91 15.04 3.71
N LEU A 50 -4.62 14.59 4.94
CA LEU A 50 -5.40 13.52 5.60
C LEU A 50 -6.75 13.98 6.16
N VAL A 51 -6.93 15.28 6.36
CA VAL A 51 -8.16 15.89 6.89
C VAL A 51 -8.43 17.20 6.17
N PRO A 52 -9.70 17.65 6.06
CA PRO A 52 -10.01 18.99 5.56
C PRO A 52 -9.22 20.05 6.35
N GLN A 53 -8.60 20.98 5.64
CA GLN A 53 -7.80 22.05 6.23
C GLN A 53 -8.67 23.29 6.46
N ASP A 54 -8.46 24.02 7.56
CA ASP A 54 -9.08 25.33 7.76
C ASP A 54 -8.24 26.38 7.02
N PRO A 55 -8.81 27.19 6.10
CA PRO A 55 -8.09 28.27 5.45
C PRO A 55 -7.50 29.32 6.41
N ASN A 56 -7.98 29.37 7.65
CA ASN A 56 -7.49 30.25 8.70
C ASN A 56 -6.38 29.62 9.56
N ASP A 57 -5.99 28.36 9.30
CA ASP A 57 -4.89 27.71 10.01
C ASP A 57 -3.56 28.45 9.79
N GLU A 58 -2.74 28.52 10.84
CA GLU A 58 -1.39 29.08 10.74
C GLU A 58 -0.55 28.26 9.73
N PRO A 59 0.10 28.90 8.73
CA PRO A 59 0.92 28.16 7.79
C PRO A 59 2.13 27.54 8.50
N ALA A 60 2.48 26.30 8.14
CA ALA A 60 3.61 25.58 8.74
C ALA A 60 4.93 26.37 8.72
N SER A 61 5.10 27.29 7.76
CA SER A 61 6.24 28.20 7.67
C SER A 61 6.41 29.10 8.90
N ALA A 62 5.31 29.58 9.50
CA ALA A 62 5.35 30.43 10.68
C ALA A 62 5.86 29.67 11.91
N LEU A 63 5.39 28.44 12.13
CA LEU A 63 5.92 27.56 13.18
C LEU A 63 7.40 27.23 12.96
N LEU A 64 7.80 26.92 11.72
CA LEU A 64 9.21 26.63 11.39
C LEU A 64 10.12 27.82 11.69
N GLU A 65 9.66 29.04 11.45
CA GLU A 65 10.42 30.25 11.77
C GLU A 65 10.58 30.40 13.29
N ARG A 66 9.53 30.21 14.11
CA ARG A 66 9.66 30.19 15.58
C ARG A 66 10.70 29.18 16.06
N ILE A 67 10.63 27.94 15.56
CA ILE A 67 11.59 26.86 15.93
C ILE A 67 13.03 27.26 15.56
N ARG A 68 13.25 27.90 14.40
CA ARG A 68 14.59 28.38 14.00
C ARG A 68 15.12 29.47 14.92
N GLN A 69 14.26 30.41 15.32
CA GLN A 69 14.65 31.48 16.24
C GLN A 69 14.97 30.92 17.62
N GLU A 70 14.11 30.03 18.16
CA GLU A 70 14.37 29.35 19.44
C GLU A 70 15.69 28.58 19.44
N ARG A 71 15.99 27.86 18.35
CA ARG A 71 17.26 27.12 18.20
C ARG A 71 18.48 28.02 18.09
N LYS A 72 18.35 29.23 17.52
CA LYS A 72 19.44 30.22 17.47
C LYS A 72 19.67 30.91 18.81
N SER A 73 18.61 31.03 19.63
CA SER A 73 18.68 31.61 20.97
C SER A 73 19.15 30.64 22.06
N ARG A 74 19.42 29.38 21.70
CA ARG A 74 19.87 28.31 22.61
C ARG A 74 21.33 27.98 22.35
#